data_AF-A0A7G8PRQ9-F1
#
_entry.id   AF-A0A7G8PRQ9-F1
#
_cell.length_a   1.000
_cell.length_b   1.000
_cell.length_c   1.000
_cell.angle_alpha   90.00
_cell.angle_beta   90.00
_cell.angle_gamma   90.00
#
_symmetry.space_group_name_H-M   'P 1'
#
loop_
_entity.id
_entity.type
_entity.pdbx_description
1 polymer ?
#
loop_
_entity_poly.entity_id
_entity_poly.type
_entity_poly.pdbx_seq_one_letter_code
_entity_poly.pdbx_strand_id
1 'polypeptide(L)'
;MSQTPSKKQHLNYIKKCGPFKIDCNRIIFSNEEIEILEKYGHWFTALEDGTLKPLSERQKLFIDVAKGLKKPVSSEETAWFKYTRRRQIEKESGNSLYNTPVLENNEFYSRQDYLKQKQIMQKTNWENSGKAVQLKFLK
;
A
#
# COMPACT_ATOMS: atom_id res chain seq x y z
N MET A 1 -33.17 -8.44 10.66
CA MET A 1 -33.42 -8.28 9.21
C MET A 1 -32.08 -8.18 8.48
N SER A 2 -31.59 -9.28 7.93
CA SER A 2 -30.32 -9.32 7.20
C SER A 2 -30.57 -8.80 5.78
N GLN A 3 -30.26 -7.53 5.51
CA GLN A 3 -30.25 -7.01 4.15
C GLN A 3 -29.34 -7.90 3.30
N THR A 4 -29.89 -8.47 2.22
CA THR A 4 -29.12 -9.20 1.23
C THR A 4 -28.15 -8.23 0.58
N PRO A 5 -26.85 -8.55 0.51
CA PRO A 5 -25.91 -7.68 -0.17
C PRO A 5 -26.33 -7.58 -1.64
N SER A 6 -26.46 -6.35 -2.15
CA SER A 6 -26.87 -6.09 -3.53
C SER A 6 -25.73 -5.51 -4.36
N LYS A 7 -25.54 -6.05 -5.57
CA LYS A 7 -24.55 -5.54 -6.55
C LYS A 7 -24.72 -4.05 -6.82
N LYS A 8 -25.96 -3.55 -6.81
CA LYS A 8 -26.28 -2.13 -7.02
C LYS A 8 -25.70 -1.25 -5.90
N GLN A 9 -25.69 -1.73 -4.66
CA GLN A 9 -25.11 -1.02 -3.53
C GLN A 9 -23.58 -0.87 -3.69
N HIS A 10 -22.89 -1.93 -4.10
CA HIS A 10 -21.44 -1.91 -4.32
C HIS A 10 -21.05 -0.92 -5.42
N LEU A 11 -21.77 -0.94 -6.56
CA LEU A 11 -21.51 -0.03 -7.67
C LEU A 11 -21.77 1.44 -7.31
N ASN A 12 -22.86 1.70 -6.57
CA ASN A 12 -23.15 3.05 -6.09
C ASN A 12 -22.08 3.55 -5.11
N TYR A 13 -21.55 2.67 -4.26
CA TYR A 13 -20.48 3.02 -3.33
C TYR A 13 -19.21 3.48 -4.07
N ILE A 14 -18.75 2.69 -5.05
CA ILE A 14 -17.57 3.03 -5.87
C ILE A 14 -17.77 4.38 -6.56
N LYS A 15 -18.94 4.62 -7.16
CA LYS A 15 -19.24 5.90 -7.83
C LYS A 15 -19.23 7.10 -6.89
N LYS A 16 -19.62 6.91 -5.63
CA LYS A 16 -19.72 7.98 -4.64
C LYS A 16 -18.35 8.40 -4.08
N CYS A 17 -17.44 7.45 -3.89
CA CYS A 17 -16.18 7.71 -3.21
C CYS A 17 -15.13 8.41 -4.09
N GLY A 18 -15.17 8.22 -5.41
CA GLY A 18 -14.13 8.75 -6.30
C GLY A 18 -12.81 7.96 -6.22
N PRO A 19 -11.69 8.53 -6.70
CA PRO A 19 -10.40 7.86 -6.70
C PRO A 19 -9.82 7.76 -5.29
N PHE A 20 -9.37 6.57 -4.93
CA PHE A 20 -8.73 6.31 -3.65
C PHE A 20 -7.35 6.95 -3.58
N LYS A 21 -7.09 7.67 -2.49
CA LYS A 21 -5.79 8.31 -2.23
C LYS A 21 -4.85 7.34 -1.53
N ILE A 22 -3.80 6.91 -2.22
CA ILE A 22 -2.71 6.12 -1.63
C ILE A 22 -1.89 7.02 -0.71
N ASP A 23 -1.90 6.73 0.59
CA ASP A 23 -1.26 7.50 1.67
C ASP A 23 0.14 6.98 2.07
N CYS A 24 0.70 6.04 1.30
CA CYS A 24 2.03 5.46 1.54
C CYS A 24 2.96 5.63 0.33
N ASN A 25 4.24 5.25 0.48
CA ASN A 25 5.24 5.45 -0.56
C ASN A 25 4.89 4.65 -1.83
N ARG A 26 4.71 5.36 -2.96
CA ARG A 26 4.26 4.77 -4.24
C ARG A 26 5.33 3.94 -4.96
N ILE A 27 6.61 4.09 -4.60
CA ILE A 27 7.76 3.43 -5.25
C ILE A 27 7.67 1.89 -5.25
N ILE A 28 6.93 1.32 -4.30
CA ILE A 28 6.83 -0.14 -4.15
C ILE A 28 5.78 -0.79 -5.06
N PHE A 29 4.93 0.00 -5.71
CA PHE A 29 3.82 -0.49 -6.53
C PHE A 29 4.15 -0.38 -8.01
N SER A 30 3.66 -1.33 -8.81
CA SER A 30 3.61 -1.16 -10.26
C SER A 30 2.50 -0.18 -10.66
N ASN A 31 2.53 0.31 -11.91
CA ASN A 31 1.47 1.17 -12.44
C ASN A 31 0.09 0.47 -12.37
N GLU A 32 0.05 -0.82 -12.70
CA GLU A 32 -1.19 -1.63 -12.60
C GLU A 32 -1.71 -1.72 -11.17
N GLU A 33 -0.83 -1.90 -10.18
CA GLU A 33 -1.21 -1.94 -8.77
C GLU A 33 -1.74 -0.59 -8.30
N ILE A 34 -1.15 0.51 -8.77
CA ILE A 34 -1.62 1.87 -8.48
C ILE A 34 -3.03 2.07 -9.05
N GLU A 35 -3.27 1.70 -10.31
CA GLU A 35 -4.59 1.84 -10.94
C GLU A 35 -5.66 1.03 -10.20
N ILE A 36 -5.33 -0.20 -9.78
CA ILE A 36 -6.21 -1.04 -8.98
C ILE A 36 -6.55 -0.36 -7.65
N LEU A 37 -5.53 0.16 -6.94
CA LEU A 37 -5.71 0.82 -5.66
C LEU A 37 -6.54 2.09 -5.80
N GLU A 38 -6.26 2.94 -6.78
CA GLU A 38 -7.02 4.17 -7.03
C GLU A 38 -8.48 3.88 -7.39
N LYS A 39 -8.75 2.81 -8.14
CA LYS A 39 -10.10 2.45 -8.57
C LYS A 39 -10.92 1.75 -7.49
N TYR A 40 -10.30 0.88 -6.71
CA TYR A 40 -11.00 -0.05 -5.82
C TYR A 40 -10.64 0.12 -4.34
N GLY A 41 -9.67 0.96 -3.95
CA GLY A 41 -9.19 1.05 -2.57
C GLY A 41 -10.28 1.40 -1.55
N HIS A 42 -11.18 2.33 -1.88
CA HIS A 42 -12.34 2.62 -1.02
C HIS A 42 -13.28 1.43 -0.87
N TRP A 43 -13.45 0.65 -1.94
CA TRP A 43 -14.28 -0.54 -1.94
C TRP A 43 -13.66 -1.68 -1.13
N PHE A 44 -12.34 -1.87 -1.24
CA PHE A 44 -11.58 -2.82 -0.43
C PHE A 44 -11.68 -2.49 1.06
N THR A 45 -11.49 -1.22 1.42
CA THR A 45 -11.67 -0.73 2.81
C THR A 45 -13.06 -1.07 3.32
N ALA A 46 -14.10 -0.79 2.53
CA ALA A 46 -15.48 -1.05 2.92
C ALA A 46 -15.79 -2.55 3.08
N LEU A 47 -15.17 -3.42 2.29
CA LEU A 47 -15.28 -4.88 2.45
C LEU A 47 -14.56 -5.37 3.71
N GLU A 48 -13.37 -4.84 3.99
CA GLU A 48 -12.55 -5.22 5.13
C GLU A 48 -13.19 -4.81 6.47
N ASP A 49 -13.70 -3.57 6.54
CA ASP A 49 -14.39 -3.02 7.71
C ASP A 49 -15.82 -3.57 7.89
N GLY A 50 -16.33 -4.31 6.90
CA GLY A 50 -17.68 -4.87 6.91
C GLY A 50 -18.80 -3.87 6.60
N THR A 51 -18.46 -2.65 6.18
CA THR A 51 -19.43 -1.65 5.67
C THR A 51 -20.19 -2.20 4.47
N LEU A 52 -19.49 -2.93 3.59
CA LEU A 52 -20.08 -3.71 2.51
C LEU A 52 -19.90 -5.20 2.82
N LYS A 53 -21.00 -5.94 2.69
CA LYS A 53 -20.97 -7.40 2.83
C LYS A 53 -20.50 -8.05 1.53
N PRO A 54 -19.63 -9.08 1.58
CA PRO A 54 -19.19 -9.78 0.38
C PRO A 54 -20.37 -10.48 -0.31
N LEU A 55 -20.48 -10.29 -1.62
CA LEU A 55 -21.48 -10.89 -2.51
C LEU A 55 -21.04 -12.25 -3.03
N SER A 56 -19.75 -12.42 -3.28
CA SER A 56 -19.18 -13.61 -3.90
C SER A 56 -18.16 -14.28 -2.98
N GLU A 57 -17.89 -15.56 -3.22
CA GLU A 57 -16.85 -16.29 -2.51
C GLU A 57 -15.48 -15.65 -2.71
N ARG A 58 -15.17 -15.12 -3.90
CA ARG A 58 -13.94 -14.35 -4.14
C ARG A 58 -13.81 -13.14 -3.23
N GLN A 59 -14.90 -12.42 -2.95
CA GLN A 59 -14.86 -11.29 -2.02
C GLN A 59 -14.68 -11.74 -0.57
N LYS A 60 -15.19 -12.92 -0.20
CA LYS A 60 -14.91 -13.51 1.12
C LYS A 60 -13.43 -13.89 1.25
N LEU A 61 -12.87 -14.54 0.22
CA LEU A 61 -11.45 -14.89 0.16
C LEU A 61 -10.56 -13.64 0.21
N PHE A 62 -10.94 -12.57 -0.48
CA PHE A 62 -10.25 -11.29 -0.39
C PHE A 62 -10.16 -10.78 1.05
N ILE A 63 -11.25 -10.88 1.83
CA ILE A 63 -11.25 -10.46 3.24
C ILE A 63 -10.31 -11.35 4.07
N ASP A 64 -10.27 -12.66 3.82
CA ASP A 64 -9.33 -13.56 4.49
C ASP A 64 -7.87 -13.19 4.17
N VAL A 65 -7.58 -12.83 2.91
CA VAL A 65 -6.26 -12.36 2.49
C VAL A 65 -5.90 -11.02 3.12
N ALA A 66 -6.84 -10.07 3.16
CA ALA A 66 -6.63 -8.75 3.79
C ALA A 66 -6.26 -8.90 5.27
N LYS A 67 -6.90 -9.85 5.98
CA LYS A 67 -6.57 -10.21 7.36
C LYS A 67 -5.27 -11.02 7.53
N GLY A 68 -4.65 -11.43 6.43
CA GLY A 68 -3.43 -12.24 6.43
C GLY A 68 -3.64 -13.72 6.76
N LEU A 69 -4.88 -14.21 6.67
CA LEU A 69 -5.21 -15.63 6.90
C LEU A 69 -4.87 -16.50 5.67
N LYS A 70 -4.82 -15.91 4.48
CA LYS A 70 -4.49 -16.58 3.22
C LYS A 70 -3.48 -15.77 2.41
N LYS A 71 -2.73 -16.45 1.54
CA LYS A 71 -1.85 -15.81 0.56
C LYS A 71 -2.68 -15.17 -0.56
N PRO A 72 -2.29 -13.97 -1.05
CA PRO A 72 -2.94 -13.36 -2.21
C PRO A 72 -2.67 -14.20 -3.46
N VAL A 73 -3.69 -14.38 -4.29
CA VAL A 73 -3.61 -15.08 -5.59
C VAL A 73 -3.88 -14.11 -6.74
N SER A 74 -4.81 -13.18 -6.55
CA SER A 74 -5.16 -12.18 -7.56
C SER A 74 -4.27 -10.94 -7.49
N SER A 75 -4.20 -10.19 -8.58
CA SER A 75 -3.50 -8.89 -8.62
C SER A 75 -4.14 -7.89 -7.65
N GLU A 76 -5.47 -7.90 -7.50
CA GLU A 76 -6.19 -7.03 -6.55
C GLU A 76 -5.86 -7.34 -5.11
N GLU A 77 -5.83 -8.63 -4.76
CA GLU A 77 -5.45 -9.11 -3.44
C GLU A 77 -4.00 -8.74 -3.12
N THR A 78 -3.11 -8.90 -4.11
CA THR A 78 -1.69 -8.56 -3.97
C THR A 78 -1.49 -7.07 -3.75
N ALA A 79 -2.15 -6.22 -4.56
CA ALA A 79 -2.08 -4.77 -4.44
C ALA A 79 -2.58 -4.29 -3.08
N TRP A 80 -3.74 -4.79 -2.62
CA TRP A 80 -4.30 -4.42 -1.31
C TRP A 80 -3.42 -4.90 -0.16
N PHE A 81 -2.96 -6.15 -0.21
CA PHE A 81 -2.08 -6.72 0.82
C PHE A 81 -0.76 -5.93 0.94
N LYS A 82 -0.13 -5.59 -0.19
CA LYS A 82 1.06 -4.73 -0.20
C LYS A 82 0.77 -3.36 0.42
N TYR A 83 -0.37 -2.77 0.07
CA TYR A 83 -0.77 -1.46 0.58
C TYR A 83 -0.96 -1.45 2.09
N THR A 84 -1.77 -2.37 2.63
CA THR A 84 -2.05 -2.43 4.08
C THR A 84 -0.78 -2.71 4.88
N ARG A 85 0.07 -3.63 4.41
CA ARG A 85 1.34 -3.93 5.05
C ARG A 85 2.33 -2.78 4.98
N ARG A 86 2.43 -2.09 3.85
CA ARG A 86 3.30 -0.91 3.74
C ARG A 86 2.86 0.18 4.71
N ARG A 87 1.56 0.44 4.80
CA ARG A 87 0.99 1.39 5.74
C ARG A 87 1.30 1.02 7.20
N GLN A 88 1.25 -0.26 7.55
CA GLN A 88 1.68 -0.75 8.86
C GLN A 88 3.17 -0.49 9.12
N ILE A 89 4.04 -0.85 8.17
CA ILE A 89 5.49 -0.63 8.28
C ILE A 89 5.83 0.85 8.44
N GLU A 90 5.16 1.74 7.70
CA GLU A 90 5.37 3.19 7.80
C GLU A 90 4.87 3.75 9.14
N LYS A 91 3.77 3.21 9.68
CA LYS A 91 3.31 3.55 11.03
C LYS A 91 4.33 3.14 12.10
N GLU A 92 4.98 1.98 11.94
CA GLU A 92 6.01 1.47 12.86
C GLU A 92 7.36 2.19 12.69
N SER A 93 7.76 2.50 11.45
CA SER A 93 9.07 3.07 11.12
C SER A 93 9.08 4.62 11.14
N GLY A 94 7.93 5.27 11.15
CA GLY A 94 7.78 6.72 11.09
C GLY A 94 8.39 7.36 9.83
N ASN A 95 8.90 8.58 9.98
CA ASN A 95 9.51 9.35 8.88
C ASN A 95 10.85 8.80 8.37
N SER A 96 11.41 7.78 9.03
CA SER A 96 12.70 7.20 8.62
C SER A 96 12.70 6.68 7.17
N LEU A 97 11.53 6.32 6.62
CA LEU A 97 11.40 5.83 5.25
C LEU A 97 11.28 6.93 4.19
N TYR A 98 11.08 8.18 4.63
CA TYR A 98 10.83 9.36 3.81
C TYR A 98 11.92 10.44 3.94
N ASN A 99 12.84 10.30 4.90
CA ASN A 99 13.88 11.29 5.13
C ASN A 99 14.83 11.35 3.94
N THR A 100 14.83 12.49 3.25
CA THR A 100 15.95 12.84 2.38
C THR A 100 17.10 13.24 3.29
N PRO A 101 18.28 12.60 3.17
CA PRO A 101 19.45 13.04 3.91
C PRO A 101 19.78 14.48 3.50
N VAL A 102 19.44 15.43 4.37
CA VAL A 102 19.91 16.81 4.30
C VAL A 102 21.19 16.84 5.12
N LEU A 103 22.29 17.21 4.49
CA LEU A 103 23.53 17.46 5.22
C LEU A 103 23.36 18.77 5.98
N GLU A 104 23.87 18.83 7.21
CA GLU A 104 23.91 20.08 7.96
C GLU A 104 24.58 21.16 7.09
N ASN A 105 23.98 22.35 7.05
CA ASN A 105 24.40 23.47 6.21
C ASN A 105 25.84 23.88 6.52
N ASN A 106 26.80 23.25 5.86
CA ASN A 106 28.09 23.84 5.63
C ASN A 106 27.96 24.70 4.38
N GLU A 107 28.32 25.98 4.47
CA GLU A 107 28.27 26.96 3.35
C GLU A 107 29.04 26.48 2.10
N PHE A 108 29.84 25.42 2.23
CA PHE A 108 30.58 24.77 1.16
C PHE A 108 30.16 23.30 0.99
N TYR A 109 29.35 23.01 -0.03
CA TYR A 109 28.95 21.64 -0.40
C TYR A 109 30.11 20.94 -1.12
N SER A 110 30.86 20.10 -0.42
CA SER A 110 32.06 19.45 -0.94
C SER A 110 31.76 18.17 -1.73
N ARG A 111 32.76 17.66 -2.47
CA ARG A 111 32.69 16.32 -3.10
C ARG A 111 32.40 15.21 -2.08
N GLN A 112 32.94 15.34 -0.85
CA GLN A 112 32.72 14.34 0.19
C GLN A 112 31.26 14.34 0.67
N ASP A 113 30.65 15.53 0.72
CA ASP A 113 29.24 15.72 1.08
C ASP A 113 28.33 15.05 0.05
N TYR A 114 28.57 15.26 -1.25
CA TYR A 114 27.87 14.54 -2.32
C TYR A 114 27.95 13.01 -2.18
N LEU A 115 29.15 12.47 -1.90
CA LEU A 115 29.34 11.03 -1.74
C LEU A 115 28.60 10.48 -0.52
N LYS A 116 28.64 11.19 0.62
CA LYS A 116 27.88 10.83 1.83
C LYS A 116 26.37 10.83 1.56
N GLN A 117 25.85 11.88 0.91
CA GLN A 117 24.43 11.97 0.58
C GLN A 117 24.00 10.81 -0.34
N LYS A 118 24.80 10.51 -1.38
CA LYS A 118 24.56 9.40 -2.29
C LYS A 118 24.54 8.05 -1.57
N GLN A 119 25.47 7.81 -0.64
CA GLN A 119 25.50 6.58 0.16
C GLN A 119 24.25 6.43 1.04
N ILE A 120 23.81 7.52 1.71
CA ILE A 120 22.61 7.48 2.53
C ILE A 120 21.35 7.23 1.67
N MET A 121 21.25 7.86 0.49
CA MET A 121 20.17 7.60 -0.47
C MET A 121 20.15 6.14 -0.91
N GLN A 122 21.32 5.55 -1.24
CA GLN A 122 21.41 4.14 -1.62
C GLN A 122 20.98 3.21 -0.48
N LYS A 123 21.41 3.48 0.76
CA LYS A 123 21.00 2.72 1.94
C LYS A 123 19.49 2.80 2.18
N THR A 124 18.91 4.00 2.09
CA THR A 124 17.47 4.23 2.27
C THR A 124 16.66 3.53 1.18
N ASN A 125 17.11 3.58 -0.07
CA ASN A 125 16.49 2.84 -1.17
C ASN A 125 16.61 1.33 -0.99
N TRP A 126 17.73 0.84 -0.47
CA TRP A 126 17.92 -0.58 -0.15
C TRP A 126 17.02 -1.04 1.02
N GLU A 127 16.86 -0.23 2.06
CA GLU A 127 15.94 -0.54 3.15
C GLU A 127 14.48 -0.52 2.69
N ASN A 128 14.12 0.46 1.86
CA ASN A 128 12.80 0.52 1.23
C ASN A 128 12.55 -0.69 0.33
N SER A 129 13.53 -1.10 -0.47
CA SER A 129 13.41 -2.27 -1.35
C SER A 129 13.43 -3.57 -0.55
N GLY A 130 14.25 -3.69 0.50
CA GLY A 130 14.31 -4.85 1.39
C GLY A 130 13.01 -5.05 2.17
N LYS A 131 12.45 -3.98 2.74
CA LYS A 131 11.11 -3.99 3.36
C LYS A 131 10.02 -4.29 2.32
N ALA A 132 10.14 -3.79 1.09
CA ALA A 132 9.23 -4.17 -0.01
C ALA A 132 9.41 -5.62 -0.45
N VAL A 133 10.60 -6.20 -0.32
CA VAL A 133 10.93 -7.59 -0.61
C VAL A 133 10.38 -8.52 0.47
N GLN A 134 10.34 -8.11 1.74
CA GLN A 134 9.58 -8.81 2.79
C GLN A 134 8.08 -8.91 2.45
N LEU A 135 7.53 -7.96 1.69
CA LEU A 135 6.18 -8.04 1.12
C LEU A 135 6.07 -8.94 -0.12
N LYS A 136 7.20 -9.27 -0.78
CA LYS A 136 7.27 -10.15 -1.95
C LYS A 136 7.47 -11.64 -1.58
N PHE A 137 7.85 -11.96 -0.35
CA PHE A 137 8.08 -13.34 0.11
C PHE A 137 6.83 -13.99 0.74
N LEU A 138 5.75 -14.02 -0.04
CA LEU A 138 4.72 -15.07 0.04
C LEU A 138 4.69 -15.87 -1.27
N LYS A 139 5.86 -16.19 -1.83
CA LYS A 139 5.96 -17.30 -2.78
C LYS A 139 5.80 -18.61 -2.03
#